data_AF-A0A9W6SKT4-F1
#
_entry.id   AF-A0A9W6SKT4-F1
#
_cell.length_a   1.000
_cell.length_b   1.000
_cell.length_c   1.000
_cell.angle_alpha   90.00
_cell.angle_beta   90.00
_cell.angle_gamma   90.00
#
_symmetry.space_group_name_H-M   'P 1'
#
loop_
_entity.id
_entity.type
_entity.pdbx_description
1 polymer ?
#
loop_
_entity_poly.entity_id
_entity_poly.type
_entity_poly.pdbx_seq_one_letter_code
_entity_poly.pdbx_strand_id
1 'polypeptide(L)'
;MLTAMGNRENLLEGARACLLDKGFVRTTARDIATAAGVSLAAIGYHFGSKEALLEEALIGALKDWGDELEAIAAAGHPAAPRERFASVWDRVIASIAASPAMWAVQFELLAEASRDPERAASLAGANQGARSALAALLGLPDSAGAMAQMLLLGAASRILLDPADLTPGGELLDEAAALLSALV
;
A
#
# COMPACT_ATOMS: atom_id res chain seq x y z
N MET A 1 -4.66 -31.02 4.97
CA MET A 1 -4.71 -30.65 6.40
C MET A 1 -4.32 -29.18 6.48
N LEU A 2 -5.27 -28.28 6.73
CA LEU A 2 -4.96 -26.89 7.06
C LEU A 2 -4.46 -26.88 8.50
N THR A 3 -3.19 -26.52 8.71
CA THR A 3 -2.66 -26.17 10.04
C THR A 3 -3.52 -25.05 10.59
N ALA A 4 -4.19 -25.28 11.73
CA ALA A 4 -4.93 -24.23 12.41
C ALA A 4 -3.96 -23.11 12.78
N MET A 5 -4.07 -21.97 12.11
CA MET A 5 -3.31 -20.76 12.41
C MET A 5 -3.71 -20.26 13.80
N GLY A 6 -2.78 -19.59 14.50
CA GLY A 6 -3.03 -19.07 15.84
C GLY A 6 -4.08 -17.97 15.83
N ASN A 7 -4.64 -17.65 16.99
CA ASN A 7 -5.68 -16.62 17.11
C ASN A 7 -5.21 -15.25 16.58
N ARG A 8 -3.92 -14.93 16.71
CA ARG A 8 -3.33 -13.70 16.20
C ARG A 8 -3.37 -13.66 14.67
N GLU A 9 -2.96 -14.74 14.02
CA GLU A 9 -2.93 -14.82 12.56
C GLU A 9 -4.35 -14.86 11.97
N ASN A 10 -5.27 -15.62 12.58
CA ASN A 10 -6.69 -15.62 12.17
C ASN A 10 -7.31 -14.21 12.26
N LEU A 11 -6.94 -13.44 13.29
CA LEU A 11 -7.38 -12.05 13.44
C LEU A 11 -6.84 -11.15 12.33
N LEU A 12 -5.57 -11.30 11.93
CA LEU A 12 -4.99 -10.54 10.80
C LEU A 12 -5.68 -10.88 9.48
N GLU A 13 -5.93 -12.16 9.20
CA GLU A 13 -6.65 -12.58 7.99
C GLU A 13 -8.09 -12.07 7.98
N GLY A 14 -8.81 -12.22 9.11
CA GLY A 14 -10.16 -11.71 9.26
C GLY A 14 -10.23 -10.19 9.13
N ALA A 15 -9.25 -9.47 9.68
CA ALA A 15 -9.14 -8.02 9.55
C ALA A 15 -8.86 -7.60 8.10
N ARG A 16 -7.93 -8.27 7.41
CA ARG A 16 -7.64 -8.03 5.99
C ARG A 16 -8.89 -8.22 5.13
N ALA A 17 -9.64 -9.31 5.36
CA ALA A 17 -10.89 -9.55 4.64
C ALA A 17 -11.93 -8.45 4.90
N CYS A 18 -12.11 -8.05 6.16
CA CYS A 18 -13.04 -6.96 6.51
C CYS A 18 -12.61 -5.61 5.91
N LEU A 19 -11.31 -5.30 5.87
CA LEU A 19 -10.80 -4.08 5.26
C LEU A 19 -11.14 -3.99 3.77
N LEU A 20 -10.87 -5.07 3.02
CA LEU A 20 -11.10 -5.09 1.58
C LEU A 20 -12.60 -5.11 1.21
N ASP A 21 -13.46 -5.61 2.10
CA ASP A 21 -14.92 -5.63 1.92
C ASP A 21 -15.59 -4.32 2.37
N LYS A 22 -15.28 -3.86 3.58
CA LYS A 22 -16.02 -2.78 4.27
C LYS A 22 -15.27 -1.47 4.38
N GLY A 23 -13.95 -1.44 4.20
CA GLY A 23 -13.13 -0.27 4.50
C GLY A 23 -12.69 -0.21 5.96
N PHE A 24 -11.83 0.76 6.27
CA PHE A 24 -11.29 0.98 7.61
C PHE A 24 -12.37 1.50 8.56
N VAL A 25 -13.13 2.51 8.12
CA VAL A 25 -14.08 3.23 8.99
C VAL A 25 -15.30 2.37 9.36
N ARG A 26 -15.83 1.58 8.42
CA ARG A 26 -17.04 0.78 8.63
C ARG A 26 -16.80 -0.57 9.29
N THR A 27 -15.55 -1.05 9.33
CA THR A 27 -15.22 -2.33 9.95
C THR A 27 -15.37 -2.23 11.47
N THR A 28 -16.10 -3.17 12.08
CA THR A 28 -16.24 -3.28 13.54
C THR A 28 -15.42 -4.42 14.12
N ALA A 29 -15.11 -4.37 15.41
CA ALA A 29 -14.40 -5.45 16.09
C ALA A 29 -15.19 -6.79 16.06
N ARG A 30 -16.53 -6.72 16.02
CA ARG A 30 -17.39 -7.91 15.89
C ARG A 30 -17.28 -8.53 14.51
N ASP A 31 -17.20 -7.72 13.46
CA ASP A 31 -16.98 -8.21 12.09
C ASP A 31 -15.69 -9.02 12.03
N ILE A 32 -14.59 -8.46 12.55
CA ILE A 32 -13.27 -9.09 12.55
C ILE A 32 -13.29 -10.39 13.35
N ALA A 33 -13.81 -10.37 14.58
CA ALA A 33 -13.86 -11.56 15.43
C ALA A 33 -14.69 -12.69 14.77
N THR A 34 -15.78 -12.33 14.10
CA THR A 34 -16.63 -13.27 13.36
C THR A 34 -15.90 -13.84 12.15
N ALA A 35 -15.25 -12.99 11.34
CA ALA A 35 -14.48 -13.42 10.18
C ALA A 35 -13.29 -14.33 10.56
N ALA A 36 -12.65 -14.03 11.69
CA ALA A 36 -11.52 -14.79 12.24
C ALA A 36 -11.93 -16.06 12.99
N GLY A 37 -13.22 -16.26 13.29
CA GLY A 37 -13.68 -17.40 14.09
C GLY A 37 -13.17 -17.40 15.54
N VAL A 38 -12.87 -16.23 16.10
CA VAL A 38 -12.33 -16.08 17.47
C VAL A 38 -13.21 -15.19 18.35
N SER A 39 -12.90 -15.10 19.64
CA SER A 39 -13.61 -14.22 20.57
C SER A 39 -13.21 -12.75 20.38
N LEU A 40 -14.14 -11.83 20.66
CA LEU A 40 -13.88 -10.39 20.63
C LEU A 40 -12.73 -9.99 21.58
N ALA A 41 -12.59 -10.68 22.71
CA ALA A 41 -11.53 -10.45 23.70
C ALA A 41 -10.12 -10.72 23.14
N ALA A 42 -9.99 -11.59 22.14
CA ALA A 42 -8.71 -11.89 21.51
C ALA A 42 -8.10 -10.66 20.81
N ILE A 43 -8.93 -9.73 20.32
CA ILE A 43 -8.45 -8.48 19.70
C ILE A 43 -7.73 -7.63 20.75
N GLY A 44 -8.37 -7.38 21.89
CA GLY A 44 -7.75 -6.62 22.98
C GLY A 44 -6.48 -7.27 23.51
N TYR A 45 -6.47 -8.61 23.59
CA TYR A 45 -5.30 -9.37 24.05
C TYR A 45 -4.10 -9.30 23.09
N HIS A 46 -4.33 -9.45 21.77
CA HIS A 46 -3.23 -9.53 20.79
C HIS A 46 -2.81 -8.18 20.20
N PHE A 47 -3.74 -7.22 20.08
CA PHE A 47 -3.52 -5.98 19.34
C PHE A 47 -3.88 -4.72 20.14
N GLY A 48 -4.51 -4.86 21.30
CA GLY A 48 -4.94 -3.74 22.14
C GLY A 48 -6.22 -3.05 21.66
N SER A 49 -6.36 -2.80 20.35
CA SER A 49 -7.56 -2.19 19.76
C SER A 49 -7.90 -2.74 18.37
N LYS A 50 -9.10 -2.44 17.89
CA LYS A 50 -9.54 -2.75 16.53
C LYS A 50 -8.71 -1.96 15.52
N GLU A 51 -8.46 -0.68 15.80
CA GLU A 51 -7.71 0.23 14.96
C GLU A 51 -6.27 -0.27 14.77
N ALA A 52 -5.59 -0.68 15.85
CA ALA A 52 -4.23 -1.23 15.77
C ALA A 52 -4.18 -2.53 14.94
N LEU A 53 -5.18 -3.40 15.09
CA LEU A 53 -5.30 -4.62 14.27
C LEU A 53 -5.51 -4.28 12.78
N LEU A 54 -6.39 -3.33 12.47
CA LEU A 54 -6.65 -2.92 11.09
C LEU A 54 -5.43 -2.22 10.46
N GLU A 55 -4.72 -1.40 11.22
CA GLU A 55 -3.46 -0.78 10.81
C GLU A 55 -2.41 -1.84 10.47
N GLU A 56 -2.20 -2.83 11.36
CA GLU A 56 -1.26 -3.91 11.12
C GLU A 56 -1.66 -4.76 9.89
N ALA A 57 -2.95 -5.08 9.75
CA ALA A 57 -3.45 -5.84 8.61
C ALA A 57 -3.24 -5.10 7.27
N LEU A 58 -3.43 -3.78 7.24
CA LEU A 58 -3.17 -2.98 6.04
C LEU A 58 -1.68 -2.87 5.74
N ILE A 59 -0.84 -2.62 6.75
CA ILE A 59 0.62 -2.58 6.57
C ILE A 59 1.12 -3.91 6.02
N GLY A 60 0.62 -5.04 6.54
CA GLY A 60 0.90 -6.37 6.00
C GLY A 60 0.48 -6.50 4.54
N ALA A 61 -0.75 -6.11 4.20
CA ALA A 61 -1.24 -6.19 2.82
C ALA A 61 -0.43 -5.32 1.83
N LEU A 62 0.01 -4.13 2.23
CA LEU A 62 0.86 -3.26 1.42
C LEU A 62 2.28 -3.79 1.28
N LYS A 63 2.80 -4.44 2.32
CA LYS A 63 4.08 -5.15 2.27
C LYS A 63 4.02 -6.32 1.30
N ASP A 64 2.99 -7.17 1.39
CA ASP A 64 2.78 -8.29 0.48
C ASP A 64 2.69 -7.81 -0.98
N TRP A 65 1.95 -6.71 -1.21
CA TRP A 65 1.87 -6.07 -2.52
C TRP A 65 3.23 -5.59 -3.05
N GLY A 66 4.06 -5.00 -2.18
CA GLY A 66 5.43 -4.59 -2.53
C GLY A 66 6.34 -5.78 -2.85
N ASP A 67 6.28 -6.84 -2.04
CA ASP A 67 7.07 -8.06 -2.21
C ASP A 67 6.67 -8.79 -3.52
N GLU A 68 5.38 -8.82 -3.87
CA GLU A 68 4.88 -9.35 -5.16
C GLU A 68 5.43 -8.56 -6.36
N LEU A 69 5.42 -7.22 -6.27
CA LEU A 69 5.96 -6.37 -7.32
C LEU A 69 7.47 -6.55 -7.47
N GLU A 70 8.21 -6.67 -6.37
CA GLU A 70 9.64 -6.93 -6.40
C GLU A 70 9.97 -8.27 -7.07
N ALA A 71 9.22 -9.33 -6.75
CA ALA A 71 9.39 -10.63 -7.37
C ALA A 71 9.15 -10.60 -8.89
N ILE A 72 8.09 -9.90 -9.33
CA ILE A 72 7.78 -9.73 -10.75
C ILE A 72 8.86 -8.90 -11.43
N ALA A 73 9.35 -7.86 -10.76
CA ALA A 73 10.45 -7.03 -11.24
C ALA A 73 11.72 -7.89 -11.41
N ALA A 74 12.10 -8.71 -10.42
CA ALA A 74 13.29 -9.55 -10.49
C ALA A 74 13.29 -10.57 -11.65
N ALA A 75 12.11 -10.93 -12.19
CA ALA A 75 11.97 -11.87 -13.31
C ALA A 75 12.51 -11.35 -14.67
N GLY A 76 12.93 -10.09 -14.76
CA GLY A 76 13.69 -9.55 -15.89
C GLY A 76 13.28 -8.13 -16.28
N HIS A 77 14.28 -7.30 -16.63
CA HIS A 77 14.08 -5.93 -17.08
C HIS A 77 15.02 -5.54 -18.22
N PRO A 78 14.65 -4.50 -18.97
CA PRO A 78 15.58 -3.80 -19.84
C PRO A 78 16.84 -3.34 -19.09
N ALA A 79 17.97 -3.29 -19.79
CA ALA A 79 19.23 -2.82 -19.23
C ALA A 79 19.26 -1.30 -19.04
N ALA A 80 18.57 -0.54 -19.90
CA ALA A 80 18.55 0.91 -19.84
C ALA A 80 17.74 1.39 -18.63
N PRO A 81 18.27 2.30 -17.77
CA PRO A 81 17.58 2.76 -16.57
C PRO A 81 16.19 3.34 -16.83
N ARG A 82 16.04 4.11 -17.91
CA ARG A 82 14.77 4.72 -18.32
C ARG A 82 13.71 3.66 -18.64
N GLU A 83 14.08 2.65 -19.42
CA GLU A 83 13.19 1.57 -19.84
C GLU A 83 12.84 0.66 -18.66
N ARG A 84 13.80 0.41 -17.75
CA ARG A 84 13.55 -0.29 -16.48
C ARG A 84 12.53 0.44 -15.63
N PHE A 85 12.72 1.74 -15.39
CA PHE A 85 11.77 2.56 -14.64
C PHE A 85 10.38 2.47 -15.27
N ALA A 86 10.28 2.72 -16.58
CA ALA A 86 9.00 2.70 -17.28
C ALA A 86 8.29 1.34 -17.14
N SER A 87 9.02 0.25 -17.36
CA SER A 87 8.47 -1.10 -17.23
C SER A 87 8.02 -1.45 -15.82
N VAL A 88 8.73 -1.01 -14.77
CA VAL A 88 8.33 -1.25 -13.37
C VAL A 88 7.11 -0.39 -13.03
N TRP A 89 7.13 0.88 -13.42
CA TRP A 89 6.03 1.81 -13.19
C TRP A 89 4.73 1.34 -13.83
N ASP A 90 4.76 0.84 -15.07
CA ASP A 90 3.59 0.30 -15.76
C ASP A 90 2.95 -0.87 -14.99
N ARG A 91 3.78 -1.70 -14.34
CA ARG A 91 3.30 -2.80 -13.49
C ARG A 91 2.71 -2.29 -12.18
N VAL A 92 3.31 -1.25 -11.60
CA VAL A 92 2.80 -0.58 -10.39
C VAL A 92 1.40 -0.01 -10.64
N ILE A 93 1.22 0.80 -11.69
CA ILE A 93 -0.09 1.41 -11.97
C ILE A 93 -1.15 0.37 -12.33
N ALA A 94 -0.76 -0.70 -13.05
CA ALA A 94 -1.66 -1.81 -13.34
C ALA A 94 -2.08 -2.58 -12.07
N SER A 95 -1.17 -2.79 -11.11
CA SER A 95 -1.50 -3.47 -9.86
C SER A 95 -2.38 -2.63 -8.94
N ILE A 96 -2.21 -1.30 -8.96
CA ILE A 96 -3.13 -0.36 -8.30
C ILE A 96 -4.54 -0.52 -8.87
N ALA A 97 -4.68 -0.48 -10.20
CA ALA A 97 -5.97 -0.62 -10.87
C ALA A 97 -6.62 -1.99 -10.61
N ALA A 98 -5.82 -3.04 -10.40
CA ALA A 98 -6.30 -4.37 -10.04
C ALA A 98 -6.77 -4.48 -8.57
N SER A 99 -6.36 -3.57 -7.69
CA SER A 99 -6.64 -3.63 -6.24
C SER A 99 -7.21 -2.32 -5.66
N PRO A 100 -8.29 -1.75 -6.23
CA PRO A 100 -8.79 -0.43 -5.82
C PRO A 100 -9.26 -0.38 -4.35
N ALA A 101 -9.80 -1.47 -3.82
CA ALA A 101 -10.25 -1.54 -2.43
C ALA A 101 -9.10 -1.31 -1.42
N MET A 102 -7.92 -1.85 -1.71
CA MET A 102 -6.73 -1.68 -0.86
C MET A 102 -6.29 -0.21 -0.81
N TRP A 103 -6.28 0.46 -1.96
CA TRP A 103 -5.88 1.87 -2.04
C TRP A 103 -6.92 2.80 -1.42
N ALA A 104 -8.22 2.51 -1.57
CA ALA A 104 -9.27 3.24 -0.86
C ALA A 104 -9.07 3.14 0.66
N VAL A 105 -8.79 1.94 1.18
CA VAL A 105 -8.49 1.73 2.60
C VAL A 105 -7.24 2.50 3.04
N GLN A 106 -6.19 2.54 2.22
CA GLN A 106 -4.99 3.34 2.49
C GLN A 106 -5.33 4.82 2.65
N PHE A 107 -6.20 5.39 1.81
CA PHE A 107 -6.63 6.78 1.95
C PHE A 107 -7.54 7.01 3.17
N GLU A 108 -8.43 6.05 3.49
CA GLU A 108 -9.23 6.12 4.72
C GLU A 108 -8.34 6.16 5.97
N LEU A 109 -7.31 5.30 6.03
CA LEU A 109 -6.38 5.29 7.15
C LEU A 109 -5.58 6.60 7.26
N LEU A 110 -5.11 7.16 6.13
CA LEU A 110 -4.41 8.45 6.14
C LEU A 110 -5.31 9.58 6.65
N ALA A 111 -6.56 9.60 6.20
CA ALA A 111 -7.54 10.59 6.64
C ALA A 111 -7.85 10.46 8.14
N GLU A 112 -7.97 9.24 8.66
CA GLU A 112 -8.21 9.00 10.09
C GLU A 112 -6.99 9.33 10.94
N ALA A 113 -5.80 8.91 10.53
CA ALA A 113 -4.56 9.21 11.23
C ALA A 113 -4.27 10.71 11.32
N SER A 114 -4.67 11.51 10.31
CA SER A 114 -4.49 12.97 10.35
C SER A 114 -5.20 13.66 11.51
N ARG A 115 -6.18 12.99 12.13
CA ARG A 115 -6.95 13.51 13.28
C ARG A 115 -6.31 13.18 14.63
N ASP A 116 -5.27 12.34 14.64
CA ASP A 116 -4.58 11.84 15.82
C ASP A 116 -3.06 11.93 15.62
N PRO A 117 -2.38 12.94 16.22
CA PRO A 117 -0.95 13.16 16.02
C PRO A 117 -0.06 11.97 16.39
N GLU A 118 -0.46 11.17 17.40
CA GLU A 118 0.32 10.00 17.81
C GLU A 118 0.23 8.89 16.76
N ARG A 119 -0.97 8.62 16.26
CA ARG A 119 -1.18 7.68 15.15
C ARG A 119 -0.47 8.15 13.87
N ALA A 120 -0.55 9.44 13.55
CA ALA A 120 0.16 10.02 12.41
C ALA A 120 1.68 9.82 12.50
N ALA A 121 2.27 10.05 13.68
CA ALA A 121 3.69 9.84 13.92
C ALA A 121 4.09 8.36 13.78
N SER A 122 3.28 7.44 14.30
CA SER A 122 3.48 5.99 14.16
C SER A 122 3.52 5.56 12.68
N LEU A 123 2.53 5.98 11.89
CA LEU A 123 2.46 5.68 10.45
C LEU A 123 3.58 6.37 9.66
N ALA A 124 4.02 7.56 10.07
CA ALA A 124 5.16 8.23 9.44
C ALA A 124 6.46 7.42 9.60
N GLY A 125 6.67 6.79 10.77
CA GLY A 125 7.78 5.88 11.00
C GLY A 125 7.75 4.66 10.09
N ALA A 126 6.58 4.00 9.98
CA ALA A 126 6.39 2.86 9.07
C ALA A 126 6.62 3.24 7.59
N ASN A 127 6.24 4.45 7.19
CA ASN A 127 6.40 4.95 5.82
C ASN A 127 7.87 5.14 5.40
N GLN A 128 8.80 5.31 6.33
CA GLN A 128 10.22 5.53 5.98
C GLN A 128 10.81 4.30 5.27
N GLY A 129 10.52 3.09 5.75
CA GLY A 129 10.95 1.86 5.10
C GLY A 129 10.30 1.67 3.72
N ALA A 130 9.00 2.00 3.60
CA ALA A 130 8.28 1.91 2.34
C ALA A 130 8.86 2.83 1.25
N ARG A 131 9.34 4.03 1.61
CA ARG A 131 10.00 4.96 0.66
C ARG A 131 11.28 4.38 0.07
N SER A 132 12.13 3.78 0.91
CA SER A 132 13.36 3.14 0.44
C SER A 132 13.06 1.93 -0.45
N ALA A 133 12.11 1.08 -0.04
CA ALA A 133 11.69 -0.07 -0.85
C ALA A 133 11.14 0.36 -2.21
N LEU A 134 10.31 1.41 -2.26
CA LEU A 134 9.75 1.93 -3.50
C LEU A 134 10.82 2.55 -4.42
N ALA A 135 11.78 3.29 -3.88
CA ALA A 135 12.91 3.79 -4.66
C ALA A 135 13.71 2.65 -5.29
N ALA A 136 14.06 1.64 -4.50
CA ALA A 136 14.79 0.46 -4.96
C ALA A 136 14.02 -0.31 -6.04
N LEU A 137 12.72 -0.53 -5.84
CA LEU A 137 11.83 -1.18 -6.80
C LEU A 137 11.87 -0.46 -8.17
N LEU A 138 11.74 0.86 -8.16
CA LEU A 138 11.76 1.70 -9.38
C LEU A 138 13.17 1.90 -9.95
N GLY A 139 14.22 1.37 -9.32
CA GLY A 139 15.60 1.56 -9.74
C GLY A 139 16.12 2.99 -9.54
N LEU A 140 15.56 3.71 -8.56
CA LEU A 140 15.90 5.08 -8.19
C LEU A 140 16.84 5.10 -6.97
N PRO A 141 17.61 6.18 -6.77
CA PRO A 141 18.38 6.36 -5.53
C PRO A 141 17.45 6.53 -4.32
N ASP A 142 17.89 6.12 -3.13
CA ASP A 142 17.12 6.24 -1.89
C ASP A 142 16.61 7.67 -1.61
N SER A 143 17.39 8.68 -2.01
CA SER A 143 17.02 10.10 -1.88
C SER A 143 15.76 10.46 -2.67
N ALA A 144 15.38 9.68 -3.68
CA ALA A 144 14.17 9.86 -4.46
C ALA A 144 12.93 9.18 -3.85
N GLY A 145 13.06 8.43 -2.75
CA GLY A 145 11.96 7.65 -2.17
C GLY A 145 10.74 8.48 -1.78
N ALA A 146 10.93 9.71 -1.30
CA ALA A 146 9.82 10.62 -1.03
C ALA A 146 9.08 11.06 -2.31
N MET A 147 9.81 11.36 -3.38
CA MET A 147 9.24 11.70 -4.68
C MET A 147 8.50 10.50 -5.28
N ALA A 148 9.11 9.32 -5.23
CA ALA A 148 8.49 8.07 -5.68
C ALA A 148 7.17 7.81 -4.93
N GLN A 149 7.13 8.04 -3.62
CA GLN A 149 5.91 7.91 -2.85
C GLN A 149 4.84 8.91 -3.27
N MET A 150 5.21 10.17 -3.54
CA MET A 150 4.26 11.19 -4.02
C MET A 150 3.67 10.79 -5.38
N LEU A 151 4.51 10.30 -6.30
CA LEU A 151 4.06 9.77 -7.58
C LEU A 151 3.09 8.61 -7.40
N LEU A 152 3.45 7.62 -6.57
CA LEU A 152 2.62 6.44 -6.31
C LEU A 152 1.25 6.82 -5.74
N LEU A 153 1.21 7.66 -4.70
CA LEU A 153 -0.04 8.10 -4.08
C LEU A 153 -0.86 8.98 -5.02
N GLY A 154 -0.20 9.82 -5.82
CA GLY A 154 -0.85 10.61 -6.87
C GLY A 154 -1.52 9.71 -7.91
N ALA A 155 -0.79 8.74 -8.45
CA ALA A 155 -1.31 7.76 -9.39
C ALA A 155 -2.47 6.95 -8.78
N ALA A 156 -2.31 6.45 -7.54
CA ALA A 156 -3.37 5.72 -6.85
C ALA A 156 -4.64 6.55 -6.70
N SER A 157 -4.52 7.83 -6.34
CA SER A 157 -5.68 8.72 -6.21
C SER A 157 -6.41 8.94 -7.53
N ARG A 158 -5.67 9.09 -8.64
CA ARG A 158 -6.23 9.28 -9.98
C ARG A 158 -6.92 8.01 -10.48
N ILE A 159 -6.26 6.86 -10.34
CA ILE A 159 -6.78 5.54 -10.76
C ILE A 159 -8.05 5.16 -9.97
N LEU A 160 -8.15 5.55 -8.69
CA LEU A 160 -9.37 5.34 -7.91
C LEU A 160 -10.55 6.17 -8.42
N LEU A 161 -10.30 7.36 -8.98
CA LEU A 161 -11.32 8.24 -9.54
C LEU A 161 -11.69 7.83 -10.97
N ASP A 162 -10.70 7.41 -11.76
CA ASP A 162 -10.84 6.90 -13.11
C ASP A 162 -9.87 5.72 -13.32
N PRO A 163 -10.34 4.46 -13.31
CA PRO A 163 -9.48 3.29 -13.50
C PRO A 163 -8.74 3.24 -14.83
N ALA A 164 -9.16 4.04 -15.83
CA ALA A 164 -8.48 4.16 -17.11
C ALA A 164 -7.38 5.24 -17.13
N ASP A 165 -7.29 6.08 -16.10
CA ASP A 165 -6.29 7.15 -15.95
C ASP A 165 -4.93 6.60 -15.51
N LEU A 166 -4.39 5.71 -16.34
CA LEU A 166 -3.07 5.13 -16.22
C LEU A 166 -2.08 5.99 -16.98
N THR A 167 -1.16 6.67 -16.29
CA THR A 167 -0.04 7.38 -16.92
C THR A 167 1.13 6.41 -17.11
N PRO A 168 1.41 5.93 -18.34
CA PRO A 168 2.50 4.99 -18.59
C PRO A 168 3.84 5.60 -18.23
N GLY A 169 4.81 4.77 -17.85
CA GLY A 169 6.08 5.24 -17.31
C GLY A 169 6.92 6.03 -18.31
N GLY A 170 6.80 5.71 -19.61
CA GLY A 170 7.42 6.50 -20.68
C GLY A 170 6.88 7.92 -20.75
N GLU A 171 5.56 8.07 -20.70
CA GLU A 171 4.86 9.37 -20.70
C GLU A 171 5.16 10.17 -19.44
N LEU A 172 5.10 9.52 -18.27
CA LEU A 172 5.47 10.14 -16.99
C LEU A 172 6.89 10.74 -17.02
N LEU A 173 7.84 10.02 -17.59
CA LEU A 173 9.22 10.49 -17.71
C LEU A 173 9.36 11.67 -18.67
N ASP A 174 8.56 11.70 -19.76
CA ASP A 174 8.54 12.82 -20.70
C ASP A 174 7.92 14.07 -20.07
N GLU A 175 6.81 13.92 -19.34
CA GLU A 175 6.20 15.00 -18.57
C GLU A 175 7.15 15.55 -17.49
N ALA A 176 7.82 14.68 -16.75
CA ALA A 176 8.80 15.07 -15.74
C ALA A 176 9.99 15.83 -16.35
N ALA A 177 10.50 15.38 -17.51
CA ALA A 177 11.58 16.06 -18.22
C ALA A 177 11.14 17.44 -18.74
N ALA A 178 9.93 17.56 -19.26
CA ALA A 178 9.38 18.83 -19.70
C ALA A 178 9.18 19.82 -18.54
N LEU A 179 8.66 19.34 -17.39
CA LEU A 179 8.51 20.12 -16.18
C LEU A 179 9.84 20.66 -15.67
N LEU A 180 10.86 19.80 -15.56
CA LEU A 180 12.20 20.22 -15.13
C LEU A 180 12.79 21.25 -16.09
N SER A 181 12.68 21.03 -17.39
CA SER A 181 13.18 21.95 -18.43
C SER A 181 12.50 23.33 -18.40
N ALA A 182 11.32 23.45 -17.81
CA ALA A 182 10.62 24.72 -17.65
C ALA A 182 11.05 25.49 -16.38
N LEU A 183 11.73 24.83 -15.44
CA LEU A 183 12.07 25.37 -14.12
C LEU A 183 13.55 25.77 -13.99
N VAL A 184 14.44 25.22 -14.82
CA VAL A 184 15.89 25.53 -14.88
C VAL A 184 16.27 26.09 -16.25
#